data_AF-A0A5I8VAP9-F1
#
_entry.id   AF-A0A5I8VAP9-F1
#
_cell.length_a   1.000
_cell.length_b   1.000
_cell.length_c   1.000
_cell.angle_alpha   90.00
_cell.angle_beta   90.00
_cell.angle_gamma   90.00
#
_symmetry.space_group_name_H-M   'P 1'
#
loop_
_entity.id
_entity.type
_entity.pdbx_description
1 polymer ?
#
loop_
_entity_poly.entity_id
_entity_poly.type
_entity_poly.pdbx_seq_one_letter_code
_entity_poly.pdbx_strand_id
1 'polypeptide(L)'
;MRLLNRLNQYQRLWQPSAGETQHVTVSELAERCFCSERHLRTLLRQAQQAGWLRWEAQSGRGKRGRLQFLVTPESLRTAMMEQALEKGQQLNVLELAQLAPGELRAMLQPFMGGQWQNDTPTLRIPYYRPLDPLQPGFLPGRAEQHLAGQVFSGLTRFDRDSQYPCGDLAHHWEVSADGLRWDFYIRSTLHWHNGDAVDTAQLHERLERLLTLPALSKLFISVARIEVTHPQCLTFLLHRPDYWLAHRLASYCSGLAHPDLPLIGTGPFRLALFTPELVRLESHDHYHLSHPLLKAIEFWITPQLFAQDLGTSCRHPVQIAIGKPEELATLSQVSSGISLGFCYLTLKKGSRLNVQQARRLIHIIHHTSLLKTLPVDENLIMPSQGLLPGWTIPQWQDVDETPLPKKLTLAYHLPVELHTMAEQLRHYLATLGCELTLIFHNAKNWDNCPALAQADLMMGDRLIGEAPEYTLEQWLRCDQIWPHVLDAPAFSHLQATLDALQIQPNEKDRRAALQQVFANLMDDATLTPLFNYHYRISAPPGVNGVRLTPRGWFEFSEAWLPPPSP
;
A
#
# COMPACT_ATOMS: atom_id res chain seq x y z
N MET A 1 -22.06 19.94 2.71
CA MET A 1 -23.10 20.47 3.62
C MET A 1 -24.43 20.90 2.96
N ARG A 2 -24.47 21.65 1.84
CA ARG A 2 -25.74 22.13 1.22
C ARG A 2 -26.56 21.05 0.50
N LEU A 3 -25.92 20.07 -0.12
CA LEU A 3 -26.59 19.01 -0.87
C LEU A 3 -27.25 17.98 0.06
N LEU A 4 -26.50 17.45 1.04
CA LEU A 4 -27.02 16.50 2.03
C LEU A 4 -28.23 17.05 2.79
N ASN A 5 -28.18 18.32 3.20
CA ASN A 5 -29.30 18.97 3.88
C ASN A 5 -30.56 19.07 3.00
N ARG A 6 -30.40 19.32 1.70
CA ARG A 6 -31.54 19.34 0.75
C ARG A 6 -32.15 17.94 0.60
N LEU A 7 -31.31 16.90 0.50
CA LEU A 7 -31.78 15.52 0.44
C LEU A 7 -32.52 15.11 1.72
N ASN A 8 -31.96 15.44 2.90
CA ASN A 8 -32.60 15.18 4.20
C ASN A 8 -33.95 15.89 4.34
N GLN A 9 -34.02 17.16 3.91
CA GLN A 9 -35.29 17.90 3.88
C GLN A 9 -36.31 17.23 2.95
N TYR A 10 -35.90 16.85 1.74
CA TYR A 10 -36.76 16.14 0.79
C TYR A 10 -37.27 14.80 1.37
N GLN A 11 -36.38 14.02 1.98
CA GLN A 11 -36.71 12.73 2.59
C GLN A 11 -37.72 12.88 3.73
N ARG A 12 -37.59 13.92 4.57
CA ARG A 12 -38.56 14.23 5.63
C ARG A 12 -39.94 14.59 5.10
N LEU A 13 -40.02 15.19 3.90
CA LEU A 13 -41.30 15.44 3.24
C LEU A 13 -41.90 14.15 2.70
N TRP A 14 -41.08 13.26 2.14
CA TRP A 14 -41.47 12.02 1.47
C TRP A 14 -41.92 10.92 2.45
N GLN A 15 -41.17 10.72 3.55
CA GLN A 15 -41.32 9.59 4.48
C GLN A 15 -42.74 9.34 5.00
N PRO A 16 -43.50 10.37 5.45
CA PRO A 16 -44.83 10.16 6.03
C PRO A 16 -45.85 9.51 5.07
N SER A 17 -45.61 9.59 3.77
CA SER A 17 -46.50 9.06 2.72
C SER A 17 -45.90 7.92 1.92
N ALA A 18 -44.63 7.58 2.15
CA ALA A 18 -43.88 6.69 1.27
C ALA A 18 -44.03 7.01 -0.24
N GLY A 19 -44.12 8.30 -0.59
CA GLY A 19 -44.27 8.79 -1.96
C GLY A 19 -45.71 8.98 -2.45
N GLU A 20 -46.73 8.61 -1.68
CA GLU A 20 -48.12 8.90 -2.04
C GLU A 20 -48.44 10.40 -2.03
N THR A 21 -49.49 10.79 -2.77
CA THR A 21 -49.95 12.19 -2.79
C THR A 21 -50.44 12.62 -1.41
N GLN A 22 -49.94 13.75 -0.91
CA GLN A 22 -50.32 14.30 0.38
C GLN A 22 -51.18 15.54 0.24
N HIS A 23 -52.14 15.71 1.15
CA HIS A 23 -52.88 16.95 1.36
C HIS A 23 -52.43 17.58 2.68
N VAL A 24 -51.63 18.64 2.60
CA VAL A 24 -50.86 19.19 3.74
C VAL A 24 -50.75 20.71 3.64
N THR A 25 -50.47 21.37 4.76
CA THR A 25 -50.24 22.82 4.83
C THR A 25 -48.75 23.14 4.79
N VAL A 26 -48.41 24.39 4.45
CA VAL A 26 -47.01 24.88 4.48
C VAL A 26 -46.46 24.86 5.91
N SER A 27 -47.29 25.09 6.92
CA SER A 27 -46.86 25.04 8.34
C SER A 27 -46.45 23.63 8.75
N GLU A 28 -47.31 22.63 8.48
CA GLU A 28 -47.02 21.21 8.76
C GLU A 28 -45.74 20.73 8.06
N LEU A 29 -45.54 21.14 6.81
CA LEU A 29 -44.33 20.79 6.05
C LEU A 29 -43.07 21.50 6.60
N ALA A 30 -43.20 22.71 7.15
CA ALA A 30 -42.08 23.51 7.64
C ALA A 30 -41.56 22.96 8.98
N GLU A 31 -42.50 22.54 9.85
CA GLU A 31 -42.20 21.79 11.07
C GLU A 31 -41.44 20.50 10.77
N ARG A 32 -41.90 19.69 9.79
CA ARG A 32 -41.21 18.45 9.39
C ARG A 32 -39.78 18.70 8.90
N CYS A 33 -39.54 19.79 8.20
CA CYS A 33 -38.22 20.16 7.70
C CYS A 33 -37.34 20.90 8.70
N PHE A 34 -37.87 21.22 9.90
CA PHE A 34 -37.25 22.07 10.91
C PHE A 34 -36.80 23.43 10.34
N CYS A 35 -37.67 24.10 9.59
CA CYS A 35 -37.37 25.39 8.98
C CYS A 35 -38.57 26.35 9.02
N SER A 36 -38.36 27.61 8.61
CA SER A 36 -39.45 28.59 8.54
C SER A 36 -40.35 28.35 7.32
N GLU A 37 -41.62 28.73 7.40
CA GLU A 37 -42.55 28.64 6.26
C GLU A 37 -42.04 29.37 5.01
N ARG A 38 -41.33 30.50 5.20
CA ARG A 38 -40.69 31.25 4.11
C ARG A 38 -39.61 30.42 3.42
N HIS A 39 -38.77 29.73 4.20
CA HIS A 39 -37.72 28.87 3.65
C HIS A 39 -38.34 27.66 2.95
N LEU A 40 -39.36 27.02 3.55
CA LEU A 40 -40.04 25.90 2.94
C LEU A 40 -40.66 26.24 1.58
N ARG A 41 -41.34 27.39 1.45
CA ARG A 41 -41.88 27.85 0.15
C ARG A 41 -40.78 27.96 -0.92
N THR A 42 -39.59 28.37 -0.50
CA THR A 42 -38.41 28.42 -1.39
C THR A 42 -37.94 27.02 -1.77
N LEU A 43 -37.88 26.09 -0.81
CA LEU A 43 -37.53 24.69 -1.07
C LEU A 43 -38.52 24.01 -2.02
N LEU A 44 -39.83 24.15 -1.78
CA LEU A 44 -40.87 23.58 -2.65
C LEU A 44 -40.76 24.12 -4.08
N ARG A 45 -40.54 25.43 -4.24
CA ARG A 45 -40.32 26.03 -5.56
C ARG A 45 -39.06 25.47 -6.24
N GLN A 46 -37.94 25.39 -5.52
CA GLN A 46 -36.68 24.85 -6.07
C GLN A 46 -36.82 23.39 -6.47
N ALA A 47 -37.44 22.57 -5.61
CA ALA A 47 -37.68 21.15 -5.88
C ALA A 47 -38.64 20.95 -7.07
N GLN A 48 -39.66 21.79 -7.21
CA GLN A 48 -40.54 21.77 -8.37
C GLN A 48 -39.83 22.20 -9.67
N GLN A 49 -38.98 23.22 -9.62
CA GLN A 49 -38.17 23.63 -10.77
C GLN A 49 -37.17 22.56 -11.20
N ALA A 50 -36.63 21.80 -10.24
CA ALA A 50 -35.75 20.67 -10.49
C ALA A 50 -36.49 19.37 -10.86
N GLY A 51 -37.83 19.39 -10.92
CA GLY A 51 -38.65 18.24 -11.31
C GLY A 51 -38.78 17.15 -10.24
N TRP A 52 -38.49 17.43 -8.97
CA TRP A 52 -38.50 16.41 -7.90
C TRP A 52 -39.90 16.17 -7.30
N LEU A 53 -40.75 17.20 -7.34
CA LEU A 53 -42.10 17.18 -6.78
C LEU A 53 -42.99 18.20 -7.51
N ARG A 54 -44.29 18.08 -7.33
CA ARG A 54 -45.30 19.06 -7.73
C ARG A 54 -46.07 19.52 -6.50
N TRP A 55 -46.16 20.83 -6.32
CA TRP A 55 -46.87 21.48 -5.22
C TRP A 55 -47.95 22.41 -5.75
N GLU A 56 -49.20 22.09 -5.43
CA GLU A 56 -50.37 22.89 -5.80
C GLU A 56 -50.94 23.55 -4.54
N ALA A 57 -50.59 24.82 -4.34
CA ALA A 57 -51.09 25.61 -3.23
C ALA A 57 -52.58 25.92 -3.40
N GLN A 58 -53.35 25.85 -2.30
CA GLN A 58 -54.72 26.35 -2.25
C GLN A 58 -54.79 27.70 -1.52
N SER A 59 -55.60 28.62 -2.03
CA SER A 59 -55.80 29.94 -1.42
C SER A 59 -56.72 29.87 -0.19
N GLY A 60 -56.27 30.44 0.93
CA GLY A 60 -56.98 30.52 2.21
C GLY A 60 -56.14 30.05 3.42
N ARG A 61 -56.29 30.69 4.59
CA ARG A 61 -55.60 30.27 5.83
C ARG A 61 -56.03 28.86 6.22
N GLY A 62 -55.06 27.97 6.49
CA GLY A 62 -55.33 26.59 6.92
C GLY A 62 -55.75 25.62 5.81
N LYS A 63 -55.84 26.06 4.54
CA LYS A 63 -56.15 25.15 3.43
C LYS A 63 -54.96 24.26 3.09
N ARG A 64 -55.25 22.97 2.88
CA ARG A 64 -54.26 21.94 2.52
C ARG A 64 -54.00 21.99 1.02
N GLY A 65 -52.75 22.24 0.64
CA GLY A 65 -52.28 22.09 -0.74
C GLY A 65 -52.02 20.63 -1.08
N ARG A 66 -51.91 20.33 -2.37
CA ARG A 66 -51.61 18.98 -2.88
C ARG A 66 -50.12 18.87 -3.18
N LEU A 67 -49.45 17.94 -2.52
CA LEU A 67 -48.04 17.61 -2.73
C LEU A 67 -47.92 16.24 -3.39
N GLN A 68 -47.29 16.18 -4.55
CA GLN A 68 -47.01 14.93 -5.29
C GLN A 68 -45.50 14.80 -5.49
N PHE A 69 -44.93 13.63 -5.19
CA PHE A 69 -43.53 13.34 -5.44
C PHE A 69 -43.36 12.77 -6.85
N LEU A 70 -42.33 13.20 -7.56
CA LEU A 70 -42.03 12.74 -8.93
C LEU A 70 -40.81 11.80 -8.98
N VAL A 71 -39.98 11.83 -7.94
CA VAL A 71 -38.79 10.99 -7.79
C VAL A 71 -38.76 10.42 -6.36
N THR A 72 -38.03 9.33 -6.15
CA THR A 72 -37.79 8.81 -4.79
C THR A 72 -36.55 9.45 -4.19
N PRO A 73 -36.42 9.53 -2.85
CA PRO A 73 -35.18 9.98 -2.20
C PRO A 73 -33.94 9.24 -2.68
N GLU A 74 -34.06 7.93 -2.95
CA GLU A 74 -32.99 7.08 -3.48
C GLU A 74 -32.55 7.54 -4.88
N SER A 75 -33.49 7.69 -5.81
CA SER A 75 -33.18 8.16 -7.18
C SER A 75 -32.63 9.59 -7.20
N LEU A 76 -33.14 10.47 -6.34
CA LEU A 76 -32.63 11.83 -6.19
C LEU A 76 -31.19 11.82 -5.66
N ARG A 77 -30.88 10.97 -4.68
CA ARG A 77 -29.52 10.82 -4.15
C ARG A 77 -28.56 10.37 -5.24
N THR A 78 -28.92 9.35 -6.02
CA THR A 78 -28.09 8.85 -7.13
C THR A 78 -27.79 9.97 -8.13
N ALA A 79 -28.81 10.68 -8.60
CA ALA A 79 -28.62 11.81 -9.53
C ALA A 79 -27.76 12.94 -8.94
N MET A 80 -27.94 13.27 -7.66
CA MET A 80 -27.11 14.28 -6.99
C MET A 80 -25.65 13.84 -6.87
N MET A 81 -25.41 12.55 -6.68
CA MET A 81 -24.07 11.99 -6.57
C MET A 81 -23.37 11.90 -7.92
N GLU A 82 -24.06 11.48 -8.97
CA GLU A 82 -23.57 11.51 -10.35
C GLU A 82 -23.13 12.93 -10.73
N GLN A 83 -23.99 13.92 -10.47
CA GLN A 83 -23.68 15.31 -10.74
C GLN A 83 -22.47 15.82 -9.90
N ALA A 84 -22.32 15.33 -8.66
CA ALA A 84 -21.17 15.66 -7.81
C ALA A 84 -19.88 15.02 -8.36
N LEU A 85 -19.94 13.78 -8.83
CA LEU A 85 -18.83 13.08 -9.47
C LEU A 85 -18.43 13.76 -10.79
N GLU A 86 -19.36 14.09 -11.67
CA GLU A 86 -19.07 14.83 -12.91
C GLU A 86 -18.36 16.16 -12.63
N LYS A 87 -18.79 16.85 -11.57
CA LYS A 87 -18.22 18.15 -11.17
C LYS A 87 -16.96 18.06 -10.33
N GLY A 88 -16.46 16.85 -10.02
CA GLY A 88 -15.27 16.67 -9.18
C GLY A 88 -15.47 17.14 -7.74
N GLN A 89 -16.66 16.94 -7.17
CA GLN A 89 -17.01 17.33 -5.81
C GLN A 89 -16.96 16.11 -4.87
N GLN A 90 -15.78 15.52 -4.66
CA GLN A 90 -15.62 14.25 -3.95
C GLN A 90 -16.16 14.30 -2.52
N LEU A 91 -15.98 15.42 -1.81
CA LEU A 91 -16.53 15.58 -0.45
C LEU A 91 -18.06 15.50 -0.43
N ASN A 92 -18.74 16.04 -1.45
CA ASN A 92 -20.19 15.93 -1.56
C ASN A 92 -20.61 14.48 -1.85
N VAL A 93 -19.81 13.74 -2.63
CA VAL A 93 -20.03 12.31 -2.90
C VAL A 93 -19.92 11.51 -1.60
N LEU A 94 -18.87 11.73 -0.81
CA LEU A 94 -18.70 11.07 0.49
C LEU A 94 -19.83 11.41 1.48
N GLU A 95 -20.25 12.68 1.54
CA GLU A 95 -21.41 13.06 2.38
C GLU A 95 -22.70 12.34 1.96
N LEU A 96 -22.96 12.22 0.65
CA LEU A 96 -24.14 11.53 0.12
C LEU A 96 -24.06 10.00 0.33
N ALA A 97 -22.84 9.45 0.26
CA ALA A 97 -22.54 8.04 0.43
C ALA A 97 -22.84 7.52 1.85
N GLN A 98 -22.61 8.35 2.89
CA GLN A 98 -22.84 7.99 4.30
C GLN A 98 -24.29 7.56 4.59
N LEU A 99 -25.26 7.97 3.76
CA LEU A 99 -26.67 7.61 3.93
C LEU A 99 -27.08 6.25 3.34
N ALA A 100 -26.21 5.56 2.58
CA ALA A 100 -26.40 4.17 2.18
C ALA A 100 -25.07 3.49 1.83
N PRO A 101 -24.34 3.02 2.86
CA PRO A 101 -23.06 2.32 2.67
C PRO A 101 -23.15 1.12 1.71
N GLY A 102 -24.28 0.40 1.71
CA GLY A 102 -24.50 -0.78 0.86
C GLY A 102 -24.76 -0.48 -0.62
N GLU A 103 -25.28 0.71 -0.97
CA GLU A 103 -25.59 1.10 -2.37
C GLU A 103 -24.46 1.91 -3.01
N LEU A 104 -23.54 2.44 -2.21
CA LEU A 104 -22.40 3.24 -2.66
C LEU A 104 -21.59 2.55 -3.75
N ARG A 105 -21.42 1.23 -3.63
CA ARG A 105 -20.77 0.38 -4.63
C ARG A 105 -21.37 0.55 -6.02
N ALA A 106 -22.67 0.30 -6.14
CA ALA A 106 -23.37 0.27 -7.42
C ALA A 106 -23.32 1.66 -8.08
N MET A 107 -23.36 2.71 -7.26
CA MET A 107 -23.33 4.07 -7.75
C MET A 107 -21.91 4.58 -8.10
N LEU A 108 -20.85 4.12 -7.43
CA LEU A 108 -19.47 4.45 -7.80
C LEU A 108 -19.00 3.67 -9.03
N GLN A 109 -19.63 2.53 -9.29
CA GLN A 109 -19.30 1.61 -10.37
C GLN A 109 -19.08 2.30 -11.73
N PRO A 110 -19.97 3.17 -12.24
CA PRO A 110 -19.84 3.77 -13.56
C PRO A 110 -18.69 4.78 -13.67
N PHE A 111 -18.11 5.17 -12.53
CA PHE A 111 -17.08 6.19 -12.42
C PHE A 111 -15.68 5.61 -12.18
N MET A 112 -15.57 4.29 -11.99
CA MET A 112 -14.28 3.61 -11.82
C MET A 112 -13.48 3.53 -13.12
N GLY A 113 -12.16 3.41 -13.00
CA GLY A 113 -11.24 3.39 -14.13
C GLY A 113 -10.79 4.79 -14.57
N GLY A 114 -10.28 4.86 -15.80
CA GLY A 114 -9.79 6.10 -16.39
C GLY A 114 -10.92 6.93 -16.97
N GLN A 115 -11.05 8.19 -16.52
CA GLN A 115 -12.04 9.13 -17.04
C GLN A 115 -11.47 10.53 -17.21
N TRP A 116 -12.02 11.25 -18.19
CA TRP A 116 -11.84 12.70 -18.31
C TRP A 116 -12.91 13.39 -17.47
N GLN A 117 -12.49 14.15 -16.46
CA GLN A 117 -13.35 14.92 -15.58
C GLN A 117 -13.02 16.40 -15.76
N ASN A 118 -13.88 17.19 -16.42
CA ASN A 118 -13.59 18.59 -16.77
C ASN A 118 -12.20 18.77 -17.42
N ASP A 119 -11.95 18.05 -18.51
CA ASP A 119 -10.65 18.01 -19.23
C ASP A 119 -9.44 17.57 -18.39
N THR A 120 -9.70 16.97 -17.22
CA THR A 120 -8.65 16.46 -16.31
C THR A 120 -8.61 14.94 -16.37
N PRO A 121 -7.52 14.31 -16.88
CA PRO A 121 -7.39 12.85 -16.90
C PRO A 121 -7.23 12.33 -15.47
N THR A 122 -8.24 11.59 -15.01
CA THR A 122 -8.37 11.08 -13.63
C THR A 122 -8.52 9.57 -13.64
N LEU A 123 -7.72 8.89 -12.81
CA LEU A 123 -7.78 7.44 -12.64
C LEU A 123 -8.42 7.09 -11.29
N ARG A 124 -9.56 6.39 -11.29
CA ARG A 124 -10.24 5.94 -10.06
C ARG A 124 -10.03 4.45 -9.84
N ILE A 125 -9.41 4.10 -8.72
CA ILE A 125 -9.05 2.74 -8.31
C ILE A 125 -9.93 2.33 -7.12
N PRO A 126 -10.78 1.29 -7.26
CA PRO A 126 -11.48 0.75 -6.10
C PRO A 126 -10.48 0.07 -5.15
N TYR A 127 -10.65 0.27 -3.84
CA TYR A 127 -9.73 -0.28 -2.84
C TYR A 127 -10.47 -0.91 -1.64
N TYR A 128 -9.93 -2.01 -1.13
CA TYR A 128 -10.65 -2.94 -0.24
C TYR A 128 -10.54 -2.66 1.25
N ARG A 129 -9.59 -1.81 1.66
CA ARG A 129 -9.39 -1.45 3.07
C ARG A 129 -8.96 0.00 3.22
N PRO A 130 -9.17 0.61 4.40
CA PRO A 130 -8.54 1.87 4.75
C PRO A 130 -7.01 1.79 4.61
N LEU A 131 -6.41 2.90 4.18
CA LEU A 131 -4.96 3.09 4.09
C LEU A 131 -4.43 3.72 5.38
N ASP A 132 -3.25 3.29 5.80
CA ASP A 132 -2.55 3.90 6.94
C ASP A 132 -1.93 5.24 6.50
N PRO A 133 -1.88 6.27 7.37
CA PRO A 133 -1.28 7.57 7.03
C PRO A 133 0.13 7.45 6.46
N LEU A 134 0.41 8.23 5.40
CA LEU A 134 1.72 8.25 4.76
C LEU A 134 2.70 9.09 5.58
N GLN A 135 3.89 8.54 5.81
CA GLN A 135 4.99 9.22 6.48
C GLN A 135 6.33 8.68 5.97
N PRO A 136 7.39 9.50 5.96
CA PRO A 136 8.77 9.01 5.82
C PRO A 136 9.10 7.93 6.85
N GLY A 137 9.97 7.00 6.47
CA GLY A 137 10.36 5.85 7.30
C GLY A 137 9.72 4.53 6.84
N PHE A 138 9.90 3.47 7.64
CA PHE A 138 9.38 2.15 7.31
C PHE A 138 7.86 2.12 7.42
N LEU A 139 7.21 1.59 6.38
CA LEU A 139 5.76 1.41 6.30
C LEU A 139 5.48 -0.07 6.13
N PRO A 140 4.55 -0.66 6.90
CA PRO A 140 4.31 -2.09 6.87
C PRO A 140 3.48 -2.52 5.65
N GLY A 141 2.63 -1.64 5.12
CA GLY A 141 1.72 -1.96 4.03
C GLY A 141 2.29 -1.66 2.66
N ARG A 142 2.14 -2.61 1.73
CA ARG A 142 2.61 -2.51 0.34
C ARG A 142 2.03 -1.31 -0.43
N ALA A 143 0.77 -0.97 -0.18
CA ALA A 143 0.11 0.18 -0.82
C ALA A 143 0.66 1.50 -0.28
N GLU A 144 0.84 1.59 1.03
CA GLU A 144 1.41 2.73 1.71
C GLU A 144 2.88 2.96 1.28
N GLN A 145 3.67 1.89 1.13
CA GLN A 145 5.03 1.98 0.58
C GLN A 145 5.05 2.51 -0.86
N HIS A 146 4.10 2.09 -1.70
CA HIS A 146 3.98 2.57 -3.07
C HIS A 146 3.56 4.05 -3.10
N LEU A 147 2.53 4.43 -2.34
CA LEU A 147 2.04 5.79 -2.24
C LEU A 147 3.08 6.75 -1.65
N ALA A 148 3.84 6.32 -0.65
CA ALA A 148 4.94 7.10 -0.09
C ALA A 148 5.99 7.46 -1.16
N GLY A 149 6.29 6.53 -2.08
CA GLY A 149 7.18 6.79 -3.23
C GLY A 149 6.58 7.69 -4.31
N GLN A 150 5.26 7.92 -4.31
CA GLN A 150 4.61 8.91 -5.19
C GLN A 150 4.63 10.32 -4.60
N VAL A 151 4.67 10.42 -3.26
CA VAL A 151 4.58 11.68 -2.52
C VAL A 151 5.96 12.23 -2.14
N PHE A 152 6.86 11.36 -1.65
CA PHE A 152 8.17 11.75 -1.16
C PHE A 152 9.28 11.26 -2.10
N SER A 153 10.35 12.05 -2.25
CA SER A 153 11.52 11.68 -3.04
C SER A 153 12.75 11.50 -2.13
N GLY A 154 13.65 10.61 -2.53
CA GLY A 154 14.95 10.41 -1.86
C GLY A 154 16.05 11.26 -2.49
N LEU A 155 17.25 11.28 -1.91
CA LEU A 155 18.41 11.90 -2.58
C LEU A 155 18.75 11.17 -3.89
N THR A 156 18.58 9.86 -3.87
CA THR A 156 18.69 8.96 -5.02
C THR A 156 17.35 8.24 -5.23
N ARG A 157 17.22 7.50 -6.33
CA ARG A 157 16.10 6.59 -6.62
C ARG A 157 16.62 5.35 -7.33
N PHE A 158 15.84 4.28 -7.40
CA PHE A 158 16.18 3.17 -8.28
C PHE A 158 15.79 3.51 -9.73
N ASP A 159 16.67 3.18 -10.66
CA ASP A 159 16.34 3.23 -12.08
C ASP A 159 15.18 2.26 -12.39
N ARG A 160 14.37 2.55 -13.40
CA ARG A 160 13.27 1.67 -13.80
C ARG A 160 13.77 0.45 -14.56
N ASP A 161 14.83 0.63 -15.33
CA ASP A 161 15.40 -0.43 -16.17
C ASP A 161 16.64 -1.07 -15.54
N SER A 162 17.06 -0.58 -14.37
CA SER A 162 18.21 -1.10 -13.64
C SER A 162 17.91 -1.23 -12.14
N GLN A 163 18.45 -2.26 -11.49
CA GLN A 163 18.32 -2.43 -10.04
C GLN A 163 19.23 -1.44 -9.26
N TYR A 164 19.85 -0.49 -9.96
CA TYR A 164 20.89 0.38 -9.41
C TYR A 164 20.33 1.77 -9.07
N PRO A 165 20.86 2.41 -8.02
CA PRO A 165 20.54 3.79 -7.71
C PRO A 165 21.01 4.75 -8.81
N CYS A 166 20.19 5.75 -9.09
CA CYS A 166 20.52 6.91 -9.91
C CYS A 166 20.05 8.20 -9.21
N GLY A 167 20.46 9.37 -9.71
CA GLY A 167 20.27 10.64 -9.02
C GLY A 167 18.83 11.19 -9.06
N ASP A 168 18.21 11.40 -7.89
CA ASP A 168 16.86 11.96 -7.74
C ASP A 168 16.91 13.42 -7.27
N LEU A 169 16.64 13.74 -5.99
CA LEU A 169 16.82 15.12 -5.48
C LEU A 169 18.27 15.59 -5.66
N ALA A 170 19.23 14.67 -5.44
CA ALA A 170 20.60 14.86 -5.88
C ALA A 170 20.75 14.34 -7.31
N HIS A 171 21.23 15.16 -8.24
CA HIS A 171 21.40 14.74 -9.63
C HIS A 171 22.69 13.91 -9.85
N HIS A 172 23.64 13.99 -8.91
CA HIS A 172 24.93 13.30 -8.96
C HIS A 172 25.50 13.13 -7.55
N TRP A 173 26.44 12.21 -7.37
CA TRP A 173 27.26 12.13 -6.17
C TRP A 173 28.69 11.68 -6.48
N GLU A 174 29.63 12.15 -5.66
CA GLU A 174 31.03 11.73 -5.67
C GLU A 174 31.37 11.01 -4.36
N VAL A 175 32.28 10.05 -4.44
CA VAL A 175 32.76 9.27 -3.30
C VAL A 175 34.27 9.43 -3.19
N SER A 176 34.76 9.77 -2.01
CA SER A 176 36.20 9.85 -1.75
C SER A 176 36.88 8.50 -1.92
N ALA A 177 38.19 8.50 -2.17
CA ALA A 177 38.97 7.27 -2.38
C ALA A 177 38.94 6.30 -1.19
N ASP A 178 38.77 6.81 0.03
CA ASP A 178 38.62 6.01 1.25
C ASP A 178 37.17 5.56 1.53
N GLY A 179 36.20 6.03 0.73
CA GLY A 179 34.78 5.72 0.89
C GLY A 179 34.10 6.38 2.10
N LEU A 180 34.79 7.28 2.82
CA LEU A 180 34.30 7.89 4.06
C LEU A 180 33.56 9.23 3.84
N ARG A 181 33.68 9.83 2.66
CA ARG A 181 32.99 11.06 2.29
C ARG A 181 32.20 10.86 1.01
N TRP A 182 30.92 11.23 1.07
CA TRP A 182 30.01 11.23 -0.06
C TRP A 182 29.42 12.62 -0.25
N ASP A 183 29.65 13.23 -1.41
CA ASP A 183 29.13 14.54 -1.75
C ASP A 183 27.96 14.39 -2.72
N PHE A 184 26.74 14.73 -2.29
CA PHE A 184 25.52 14.66 -3.09
C PHE A 184 25.13 16.06 -3.60
N TYR A 185 25.15 16.23 -4.93
CA TYR A 185 24.86 17.50 -5.59
C TYR A 185 23.36 17.67 -5.84
N ILE A 186 22.75 18.64 -5.16
CA ILE A 186 21.32 18.89 -5.12
C ILE A 186 20.86 19.68 -6.35
N ARG A 187 19.73 19.28 -6.95
CA ARG A 187 19.11 20.02 -8.06
C ARG A 187 18.69 21.43 -7.62
N SER A 188 18.97 22.42 -8.46
CA SER A 188 18.61 23.83 -8.18
C SER A 188 17.14 24.17 -8.46
N THR A 189 16.40 23.29 -9.13
CA THR A 189 15.01 23.51 -9.58
C THR A 189 13.97 22.79 -8.73
N LEU A 190 14.34 22.34 -7.53
CA LEU A 190 13.46 21.55 -6.67
C LEU A 190 12.37 22.42 -6.05
N HIS A 191 11.15 21.90 -6.05
CA HIS A 191 9.99 22.52 -5.40
C HIS A 191 9.26 21.49 -4.54
N TRP A 192 8.76 21.95 -3.40
CA TRP A 192 7.79 21.23 -2.58
C TRP A 192 6.41 21.27 -3.25
N HIS A 193 5.51 20.36 -2.88
CA HIS A 193 4.16 20.33 -3.47
C HIS A 193 3.31 21.59 -3.24
N ASN A 194 3.65 22.43 -2.25
CA ASN A 194 3.02 23.73 -2.02
C ASN A 194 3.54 24.84 -2.95
N GLY A 195 4.56 24.57 -3.77
CA GLY A 195 5.17 25.52 -4.70
C GLY A 195 6.40 26.23 -4.14
N ASP A 196 6.76 26.04 -2.88
CA ASP A 196 7.97 26.64 -2.30
C ASP A 196 9.21 25.97 -2.89
N ALA A 197 10.25 26.76 -3.17
CA ALA A 197 11.55 26.23 -3.55
C ALA A 197 12.16 25.42 -2.39
N VAL A 198 12.79 24.30 -2.71
CA VAL A 198 13.49 23.47 -1.71
C VAL A 198 14.85 24.09 -1.41
N ASP A 199 15.12 24.35 -0.13
CA ASP A 199 16.46 24.69 0.36
C ASP A 199 17.20 23.42 0.81
N THR A 200 18.47 23.30 0.45
CA THR A 200 19.36 22.22 0.91
C THR A 200 19.43 22.15 2.44
N ALA A 201 19.33 23.28 3.15
CA ALA A 201 19.26 23.28 4.62
C ALA A 201 18.01 22.56 5.16
N GLN A 202 16.87 22.67 4.46
CA GLN A 202 15.66 21.90 4.82
C GLN A 202 15.88 20.41 4.60
N LEU A 203 16.52 20.01 3.49
CA LEU A 203 16.85 18.60 3.23
C LEU A 203 17.76 18.02 4.32
N HIS A 204 18.78 18.79 4.74
CA HIS A 204 19.68 18.43 5.84
C HIS A 204 18.92 18.21 7.15
N GLU A 205 18.11 19.18 7.59
CA GLU A 205 17.29 19.07 8.81
C GLU A 205 16.38 17.83 8.77
N ARG A 206 15.78 17.54 7.62
CA ARG A 206 14.87 16.39 7.45
C ARG A 206 15.61 15.06 7.51
N LEU A 207 16.80 14.98 6.91
CA LEU A 207 17.64 13.79 7.01
C LEU A 207 18.06 13.56 8.47
N GLU A 208 18.52 14.58 9.18
CA GLU A 208 18.89 14.44 10.60
C GLU A 208 17.71 13.90 11.42
N ARG A 209 16.51 14.48 11.25
CA ARG A 209 15.28 13.99 11.90
C ARG A 209 14.96 12.55 11.51
N LEU A 210 15.04 12.21 10.22
CA LEU A 210 14.76 10.87 9.73
C LEU A 210 15.70 9.83 10.36
N LEU A 211 16.99 10.16 10.49
CA LEU A 211 18.00 9.28 11.08
C LEU A 211 17.85 9.09 12.59
N THR A 212 17.01 9.89 13.27
CA THR A 212 16.64 9.65 14.68
C THR A 212 15.62 8.52 14.87
N LEU A 213 14.90 8.12 13.81
CA LEU A 213 13.95 7.01 13.90
C LEU A 213 14.72 5.70 14.18
N PRO A 214 14.29 4.86 15.15
CA PRO A 214 15.11 3.72 15.60
C PRO A 214 15.56 2.77 14.49
N ALA A 215 14.69 2.46 13.53
CA ALA A 215 15.02 1.57 12.42
C ALA A 215 15.96 2.24 11.38
N LEU A 216 15.83 3.56 11.19
CA LEU A 216 16.66 4.32 10.24
C LEU A 216 18.02 4.62 10.85
N SER A 217 18.10 4.90 12.16
CA SER A 217 19.35 5.01 12.91
C SER A 217 20.21 3.74 12.76
N LYS A 218 19.59 2.56 12.85
CA LYS A 218 20.26 1.28 12.56
C LYS A 218 20.68 1.15 11.09
N LEU A 219 19.81 1.56 10.16
CA LEU A 219 20.07 1.45 8.73
C LEU A 219 21.24 2.32 8.28
N PHE A 220 21.37 3.51 8.86
CA PHE A 220 22.38 4.52 8.55
C PHE A 220 23.47 4.62 9.64
N ILE A 221 23.72 3.53 10.38
CA ILE A 221 24.69 3.50 11.49
C ILE A 221 26.14 3.84 11.06
N SER A 222 26.42 3.76 9.76
CA SER A 222 27.68 4.18 9.15
C SER A 222 27.83 5.69 9.07
N VAL A 223 26.74 6.46 9.05
CA VAL A 223 26.75 7.92 8.91
C VAL A 223 27.14 8.56 10.24
N ALA A 224 28.27 9.25 10.26
CA ALA A 224 28.74 10.00 11.41
C ALA A 224 28.02 11.35 11.54
N ARG A 225 27.90 12.06 10.42
CA ARG A 225 27.15 13.32 10.31
C ARG A 225 26.90 13.69 8.85
N ILE A 226 25.98 14.63 8.67
CA ILE A 226 25.66 15.24 7.37
C ILE A 226 25.94 16.74 7.50
N GLU A 227 26.59 17.32 6.50
CA GLU A 227 26.94 18.74 6.46
C GLU A 227 26.40 19.38 5.18
N VAL A 228 25.99 20.65 5.26
CA VAL A 228 25.71 21.48 4.07
C VAL A 228 27.01 22.21 3.71
N THR A 229 27.83 21.63 2.85
CA THR A 229 29.13 22.21 2.45
C THR A 229 28.99 23.27 1.36
N HIS A 230 27.86 23.28 0.64
CA HIS A 230 27.48 24.27 -0.35
C HIS A 230 25.94 24.37 -0.40
N PRO A 231 25.34 25.51 -0.82
CA PRO A 231 23.88 25.63 -1.00
C PRO A 231 23.21 24.57 -1.88
N GLN A 232 23.99 23.78 -2.65
CA GLN A 232 23.52 22.68 -3.50
C GLN A 232 24.32 21.40 -3.26
N CYS A 233 24.89 21.21 -2.07
CA CYS A 233 25.66 20.02 -1.74
C CYS A 233 25.39 19.56 -0.31
N LEU A 234 25.02 18.29 -0.17
CA LEU A 234 24.99 17.57 1.10
C LEU A 234 26.16 16.61 1.17
N THR A 235 27.02 16.80 2.16
CA THR A 235 28.18 15.95 2.39
C THR A 235 27.88 14.99 3.54
N PHE A 236 27.91 13.70 3.26
CA PHE A 236 27.83 12.64 4.27
C PHE A 236 29.24 12.23 4.65
N LEU A 237 29.53 12.31 5.96
CA LEU A 237 30.78 11.81 6.54
C LEU A 237 30.47 10.53 7.30
N LEU A 238 31.23 9.48 7.05
CA LEU A 238 30.96 8.14 7.56
C LEU A 238 32.01 7.71 8.58
N HIS A 239 31.59 6.90 9.57
CA HIS A 239 32.49 6.21 10.49
C HIS A 239 33.25 5.07 9.81
N ARG A 240 32.66 4.49 8.77
CA ARG A 240 33.19 3.40 7.95
C ARG A 240 32.58 3.49 6.55
N PRO A 241 33.22 2.96 5.49
CA PRO A 241 32.65 3.01 4.15
C PRO A 241 31.25 2.36 4.09
N ASP A 242 30.37 2.94 3.30
CA ASP A 242 29.03 2.38 3.05
C ASP A 242 28.69 2.45 1.57
N TYR A 243 29.06 1.39 0.84
CA TYR A 243 28.75 1.30 -0.59
C TYR A 243 27.29 0.89 -0.87
N TRP A 244 26.47 0.74 0.18
CA TRP A 244 25.01 0.70 0.06
C TRP A 244 24.37 2.08 0.26
N LEU A 245 25.10 3.14 0.60
CA LEU A 245 24.52 4.44 0.96
C LEU A 245 23.55 5.00 -0.10
N ALA A 246 23.93 4.96 -1.38
CA ALA A 246 23.05 5.38 -2.48
C ALA A 246 21.79 4.49 -2.61
N HIS A 247 21.86 3.21 -2.24
CA HIS A 247 20.69 2.32 -2.20
C HIS A 247 19.79 2.64 -1.00
N ARG A 248 20.40 2.93 0.16
CA ARG A 248 19.67 3.36 1.36
C ARG A 248 18.87 4.63 1.09
N LEU A 249 19.50 5.62 0.46
CA LEU A 249 18.87 6.90 0.10
C LEU A 249 17.81 6.78 -1.03
N ALA A 250 17.83 5.70 -1.81
CA ALA A 250 16.86 5.41 -2.86
C ALA A 250 15.62 4.65 -2.36
N SER A 251 15.72 4.03 -1.19
CA SER A 251 14.63 3.27 -0.59
C SER A 251 13.46 4.18 -0.23
N TYR A 252 12.23 3.68 -0.35
CA TYR A 252 11.01 4.45 -0.04
C TYR A 252 11.03 5.01 1.39
N CYS A 253 11.66 4.29 2.33
CA CYS A 253 11.75 4.71 3.73
C CYS A 253 12.62 5.94 3.94
N SER A 254 13.39 6.34 2.93
CA SER A 254 14.30 7.49 2.95
C SER A 254 13.77 8.72 2.20
N GLY A 255 12.52 8.69 1.75
CA GLY A 255 11.85 9.85 1.18
C GLY A 255 11.76 11.01 2.18
N LEU A 256 11.92 12.24 1.70
CA LEU A 256 11.91 13.44 2.53
C LEU A 256 10.59 14.21 2.39
N ALA A 257 10.08 14.70 3.52
CA ALA A 257 8.91 15.56 3.61
C ALA A 257 9.30 16.98 4.03
N HIS A 258 8.46 17.97 3.77
CA HIS A 258 8.67 19.36 4.19
C HIS A 258 8.85 19.45 5.73
N PRO A 259 9.77 20.29 6.25
CA PRO A 259 10.07 20.39 7.68
C PRO A 259 8.86 20.70 8.57
N ASP A 260 7.99 21.60 8.11
CA ASP A 260 6.82 22.05 8.87
C ASP A 260 5.50 21.40 8.43
N LEU A 261 5.49 20.71 7.27
CA LEU A 261 4.27 20.20 6.63
C LEU A 261 4.51 18.74 6.21
N PRO A 262 4.40 17.77 7.13
CA PRO A 262 4.91 16.41 6.94
C PRO A 262 4.20 15.58 5.85
N LEU A 263 3.06 16.05 5.32
CA LEU A 263 2.36 15.43 4.19
C LEU A 263 2.79 16.01 2.83
N ILE A 264 3.60 17.06 2.83
CA ILE A 264 4.12 17.71 1.63
C ILE A 264 5.47 17.11 1.31
N GLY A 265 5.64 16.66 0.06
CA GLY A 265 6.90 16.14 -0.44
C GLY A 265 7.31 16.83 -1.73
N THR A 266 8.12 16.13 -2.51
CA THR A 266 8.69 16.56 -3.80
C THR A 266 8.40 15.55 -4.92
N GLY A 267 7.64 14.49 -4.62
CA GLY A 267 7.35 13.42 -5.56
C GLY A 267 6.42 13.84 -6.71
N PRO A 268 6.18 12.94 -7.68
CA PRO A 268 5.35 13.21 -8.86
C PRO A 268 3.90 13.57 -8.53
N PHE A 269 3.39 13.14 -7.39
CA PHE A 269 2.02 13.43 -6.96
C PHE A 269 1.99 13.98 -5.54
N ARG A 270 1.10 14.94 -5.28
CA ARG A 270 0.81 15.46 -3.95
C ARG A 270 -0.43 14.80 -3.37
N LEU A 271 -0.45 14.67 -2.04
CA LEU A 271 -1.63 14.18 -1.32
C LEU A 271 -2.65 15.31 -1.14
N ALA A 272 -3.74 15.27 -1.91
CA ALA A 272 -4.80 16.30 -1.88
C ALA A 272 -5.91 15.99 -0.88
N LEU A 273 -6.24 14.71 -0.68
CA LEU A 273 -7.21 14.26 0.32
C LEU A 273 -6.79 12.90 0.88
N PHE A 274 -6.91 12.73 2.19
CA PHE A 274 -6.67 11.44 2.86
C PHE A 274 -7.73 11.21 3.92
N THR A 275 -8.71 10.37 3.59
CA THR A 275 -9.82 9.96 4.46
C THR A 275 -9.95 8.44 4.43
N PRO A 276 -10.59 7.81 5.43
CA PRO A 276 -10.80 6.36 5.43
C PRO A 276 -11.55 5.84 4.18
N GLU A 277 -12.38 6.66 3.55
CA GLU A 277 -13.20 6.32 2.38
C GLU A 277 -12.57 6.75 1.04
N LEU A 278 -11.64 7.72 1.05
CA LEU A 278 -11.04 8.26 -0.17
C LEU A 278 -9.64 8.80 0.08
N VAL A 279 -8.71 8.37 -0.77
CA VAL A 279 -7.39 9.00 -0.93
C VAL A 279 -7.29 9.60 -2.33
N ARG A 280 -6.98 10.89 -2.44
CA ARG A 280 -6.79 11.58 -3.72
C ARG A 280 -5.38 12.12 -3.83
N LEU A 281 -4.72 11.74 -4.92
CA LEU A 281 -3.45 12.26 -5.38
C LEU A 281 -3.65 13.20 -6.56
N GLU A 282 -2.88 14.27 -6.63
CA GLU A 282 -2.88 15.21 -7.75
C GLU A 282 -1.46 15.39 -8.30
N SER A 283 -1.34 15.54 -9.61
CA SER A 283 -0.04 15.74 -10.27
C SER A 283 0.68 16.96 -9.70
N HIS A 284 1.99 16.83 -9.48
CA HIS A 284 2.86 17.92 -9.08
C HIS A 284 3.42 18.60 -10.33
N ASP A 285 2.95 19.81 -10.64
CA ASP A 285 3.34 20.54 -11.86
C ASP A 285 4.81 21.00 -11.87
N HIS A 286 5.48 21.07 -10.72
CA HIS A 286 6.91 21.41 -10.62
C HIS A 286 7.79 20.18 -10.31
N TYR A 287 7.31 18.97 -10.65
CA TYR A 287 8.09 17.76 -10.47
C TYR A 287 9.38 17.79 -11.31
N HIS A 288 10.51 17.49 -10.68
CA HIS A 288 11.85 17.70 -11.24
C HIS A 288 12.33 16.61 -12.22
N LEU A 289 11.54 15.55 -12.43
CA LEU A 289 11.80 14.50 -13.43
C LEU A 289 10.70 14.52 -14.51
N SER A 290 10.35 13.35 -15.06
CA SER A 290 9.31 13.22 -16.08
C SER A 290 7.93 13.48 -15.47
N HIS A 291 7.19 14.41 -16.07
CA HIS A 291 5.89 14.84 -15.56
C HIS A 291 4.84 13.75 -15.75
N PRO A 292 3.99 13.50 -14.73
CA PRO A 292 2.87 12.57 -14.87
C PRO A 292 1.92 12.96 -16.00
N LEU A 293 1.41 11.96 -16.71
CA LEU A 293 0.41 12.15 -17.76
C LEU A 293 -1.02 12.19 -17.19
N LEU A 294 -1.27 11.54 -16.05
CA LEU A 294 -2.49 11.70 -15.25
C LEU A 294 -2.41 12.97 -14.41
N LYS A 295 -3.54 13.66 -14.26
CA LYS A 295 -3.65 14.83 -13.38
C LYS A 295 -4.19 14.49 -12.00
N ALA A 296 -4.95 13.40 -11.86
CA ALA A 296 -5.43 12.94 -10.56
C ALA A 296 -5.55 11.40 -10.50
N ILE A 297 -5.34 10.86 -9.31
CA ILE A 297 -5.55 9.44 -8.98
C ILE A 297 -6.36 9.37 -7.70
N GLU A 298 -7.44 8.58 -7.69
CA GLU A 298 -8.34 8.44 -6.56
C GLU A 298 -8.46 6.97 -6.13
N PHE A 299 -8.25 6.69 -4.86
CA PHE A 299 -8.54 5.42 -4.24
C PHE A 299 -9.88 5.50 -3.53
N TRP A 300 -10.90 4.86 -4.08
CA TRP A 300 -12.23 4.80 -3.47
C TRP A 300 -12.31 3.57 -2.58
N ILE A 301 -12.28 3.79 -1.27
CA ILE A 301 -12.16 2.76 -0.25
C ILE A 301 -13.54 2.36 0.23
N THR A 302 -13.87 1.10 0.01
CA THR A 302 -15.22 0.57 0.26
C THR A 302 -15.10 -0.87 0.77
N PRO A 303 -14.98 -1.07 2.09
CA PRO A 303 -14.73 -2.40 2.66
C PRO A 303 -15.79 -3.45 2.29
N GLN A 304 -17.03 -3.03 2.00
CA GLN A 304 -18.15 -3.90 1.64
C GLN A 304 -18.20 -4.28 0.15
N LEU A 305 -17.36 -3.69 -0.71
CA LEU A 305 -17.33 -3.97 -2.15
C LEU A 305 -16.86 -5.41 -2.48
N PHE A 306 -16.48 -6.19 -1.46
CA PHE A 306 -15.77 -7.47 -1.58
C PHE A 306 -16.44 -8.61 -0.79
N ALA A 307 -17.78 -8.62 -0.70
CA ALA A 307 -18.54 -9.74 -0.15
C ALA A 307 -18.17 -11.08 -0.81
N GLN A 308 -18.26 -12.18 -0.04
CA GLN A 308 -17.70 -13.52 -0.32
C GLN A 308 -18.21 -14.19 -1.61
N ASP A 309 -19.27 -13.66 -2.22
CA ASP A 309 -19.97 -14.18 -3.39
C ASP A 309 -19.54 -13.57 -4.75
N LEU A 310 -18.76 -12.48 -4.78
CA LEU A 310 -18.61 -11.63 -5.99
C LEU A 310 -17.22 -11.58 -6.67
N GLY A 311 -16.48 -12.69 -6.70
CA GLY A 311 -15.25 -12.83 -7.51
C GLY A 311 -13.94 -12.42 -6.83
N THR A 312 -12.84 -13.05 -7.27
CA THR A 312 -11.51 -13.11 -6.62
C THR A 312 -10.63 -11.88 -6.87
N SER A 313 -10.82 -11.20 -8.03
CA SER A 313 -9.88 -10.23 -8.63
C SER A 313 -9.52 -8.99 -7.79
N CYS A 314 -10.25 -8.70 -6.71
CA CYS A 314 -10.03 -7.50 -5.89
C CYS A 314 -9.92 -7.82 -4.39
N ARG A 315 -10.00 -9.10 -4.01
CA ARG A 315 -9.94 -9.56 -2.61
C ARG A 315 -8.52 -9.65 -2.09
N HIS A 316 -7.59 -9.90 -3.00
CA HIS A 316 -6.21 -10.13 -2.65
C HIS A 316 -5.37 -8.92 -3.04
N PRO A 317 -4.46 -8.46 -2.16
CA PRO A 317 -3.58 -7.34 -2.48
C PRO A 317 -2.84 -7.58 -3.80
N VAL A 318 -2.58 -8.81 -4.19
CA VAL A 318 -1.82 -9.18 -5.39
C VAL A 318 -2.53 -8.90 -6.73
N GLN A 319 -3.81 -8.54 -6.71
CA GLN A 319 -4.57 -8.19 -7.91
C GLN A 319 -5.06 -6.74 -7.84
N ILE A 320 -4.80 -5.99 -8.91
CA ILE A 320 -5.32 -4.63 -9.09
C ILE A 320 -6.21 -4.66 -10.32
N ALA A 321 -7.52 -4.45 -10.09
CA ALA A 321 -8.47 -4.23 -11.16
C ALA A 321 -8.78 -2.73 -11.26
N ILE A 322 -8.53 -2.18 -12.44
CA ILE A 322 -8.93 -0.85 -12.86
C ILE A 322 -10.16 -1.03 -13.74
N GLY A 323 -11.16 -0.15 -13.63
CA GLY A 323 -12.34 -0.15 -14.51
C GLY A 323 -13.64 -0.62 -13.85
N LYS A 324 -14.70 -0.70 -14.65
CA LYS A 324 -16.04 -1.05 -14.19
C LYS A 324 -16.22 -2.58 -14.06
N PRO A 325 -16.93 -3.10 -13.04
CA PRO A 325 -17.41 -4.48 -12.94
C PRO A 325 -17.92 -5.15 -14.22
N GLU A 326 -18.71 -4.44 -15.02
CA GLU A 326 -19.22 -4.95 -16.30
C GLU A 326 -18.11 -5.10 -17.37
N GLU A 327 -17.10 -4.25 -17.30
CA GLU A 327 -15.88 -4.32 -18.11
C GLU A 327 -14.88 -5.34 -17.54
N LEU A 328 -15.10 -5.86 -16.30
CA LEU A 328 -14.22 -6.87 -15.70
C LEU A 328 -14.16 -8.14 -16.56
N ALA A 329 -15.27 -8.51 -17.18
CA ALA A 329 -15.37 -9.65 -18.11
C ALA A 329 -14.58 -9.41 -19.43
N THR A 330 -14.33 -8.15 -19.78
CA THR A 330 -13.54 -7.73 -20.95
C THR A 330 -12.13 -7.27 -20.59
N LEU A 331 -11.73 -7.38 -19.32
CA LEU A 331 -10.37 -7.05 -18.91
C LEU A 331 -9.39 -7.96 -19.64
N SER A 332 -8.59 -7.36 -20.51
CA SER A 332 -7.32 -7.97 -20.86
C SER A 332 -6.37 -7.81 -19.67
N GLN A 333 -5.76 -8.90 -19.22
CA GLN A 333 -4.61 -8.82 -18.34
C GLN A 333 -3.54 -7.98 -19.03
N VAL A 334 -3.29 -6.78 -18.51
CA VAL A 334 -2.37 -5.83 -19.16
C VAL A 334 -0.94 -6.11 -18.73
N SER A 335 -0.75 -6.55 -17.49
CA SER A 335 0.56 -6.92 -16.96
C SER A 335 0.43 -7.97 -15.85
N SER A 336 1.33 -8.95 -15.85
CA SER A 336 1.42 -9.97 -14.80
C SER A 336 2.87 -10.36 -14.57
N GLY A 337 3.20 -10.77 -13.34
CA GLY A 337 4.52 -11.28 -13.03
C GLY A 337 4.56 -11.97 -11.69
N ILE A 338 5.49 -12.92 -11.55
CA ILE A 338 5.81 -13.52 -10.26
C ILE A 338 6.59 -12.48 -9.45
N SER A 339 6.08 -12.16 -8.26
CA SER A 339 6.76 -11.29 -7.33
C SER A 339 8.06 -11.91 -6.87
N LEU A 340 9.11 -11.10 -6.75
CA LEU A 340 10.29 -11.48 -5.98
C LEU A 340 10.02 -11.48 -4.47
N GLY A 341 8.91 -10.88 -4.02
CA GLY A 341 8.42 -11.01 -2.67
C GLY A 341 7.93 -12.43 -2.38
N PHE A 342 8.16 -12.89 -1.15
CA PHE A 342 7.87 -14.25 -0.73
C PHE A 342 7.38 -14.30 0.71
N CYS A 343 6.53 -15.28 0.99
CA CYS A 343 6.31 -15.77 2.34
C CYS A 343 7.49 -16.63 2.76
N TYR A 344 7.87 -16.59 4.03
CA TYR A 344 8.99 -17.33 4.57
C TYR A 344 8.63 -18.04 5.88
N LEU A 345 9.45 -19.03 6.21
CA LEU A 345 9.53 -19.62 7.54
C LEU A 345 10.96 -19.45 8.07
N THR A 346 11.10 -18.91 9.27
CA THR A 346 12.35 -18.98 10.04
C THR A 346 12.21 -19.94 11.20
N LEU A 347 13.33 -20.59 11.55
CA LEU A 347 13.38 -21.63 12.57
C LEU A 347 14.48 -21.28 13.59
N LYS A 348 14.07 -21.10 14.84
CA LYS A 348 14.97 -20.82 15.96
C LYS A 348 15.59 -22.13 16.45
N LYS A 349 16.91 -22.24 16.34
CA LYS A 349 17.61 -23.41 16.88
C LYS A 349 17.89 -23.25 18.37
N GLY A 350 17.87 -24.36 19.07
CA GLY A 350 18.18 -24.41 20.50
C GLY A 350 17.85 -25.76 21.11
N SER A 351 17.58 -25.78 22.40
CA SER A 351 17.27 -27.02 23.13
C SER A 351 16.00 -27.74 22.67
N ARG A 352 15.07 -27.02 22.02
CA ARG A 352 13.78 -27.56 21.54
C ARG A 352 13.80 -28.03 20.09
N LEU A 353 14.67 -27.44 19.27
CA LEU A 353 14.77 -27.71 17.84
C LEU A 353 16.24 -27.66 17.42
N ASN A 354 16.78 -28.82 17.05
CA ASN A 354 18.14 -28.91 16.51
C ASN A 354 18.15 -28.75 14.98
N VAL A 355 19.35 -28.62 14.38
CA VAL A 355 19.52 -28.39 12.94
C VAL A 355 18.94 -29.53 12.09
N GLN A 356 19.14 -30.80 12.49
CA GLN A 356 18.59 -31.94 11.73
C GLN A 356 17.06 -31.94 11.73
N GLN A 357 16.45 -31.62 12.87
CA GLN A 357 15.00 -31.48 13.00
C GLN A 357 14.46 -30.31 12.18
N ALA A 358 15.16 -29.16 12.20
CA ALA A 358 14.81 -28.00 11.37
C ALA A 358 14.87 -28.34 9.87
N ARG A 359 15.91 -29.04 9.43
CA ARG A 359 16.03 -29.56 8.05
C ARG A 359 14.89 -30.52 7.69
N ARG A 360 14.49 -31.42 8.61
CA ARG A 360 13.33 -32.30 8.40
C ARG A 360 12.03 -31.50 8.24
N LEU A 361 11.81 -30.45 9.04
CA LEU A 361 10.64 -29.58 8.91
C LEU A 361 10.58 -28.89 7.53
N ILE A 362 11.70 -28.35 7.06
CA ILE A 362 11.81 -27.76 5.72
C ILE A 362 11.56 -28.82 4.63
N HIS A 363 12.15 -30.01 4.79
CA HIS A 363 11.94 -31.12 3.85
C HIS A 363 10.46 -31.49 3.74
N ILE A 364 9.76 -31.62 4.88
CA ILE A 364 8.32 -31.85 4.92
C ILE A 364 7.57 -30.76 4.14
N ILE A 365 7.88 -29.50 4.35
CA ILE A 365 7.18 -28.38 3.70
C ILE A 365 7.34 -28.42 2.18
N HIS A 366 8.56 -28.64 1.68
CA HIS A 366 8.88 -28.53 0.25
C HIS A 366 8.64 -29.81 -0.56
N HIS A 367 8.74 -30.99 0.06
CA HIS A 367 8.65 -32.27 -0.65
C HIS A 367 7.31 -32.99 -0.45
N THR A 368 6.48 -32.56 0.49
CA THR A 368 5.10 -33.07 0.61
C THR A 368 4.13 -32.23 -0.23
N SER A 369 2.85 -32.59 -0.20
CA SER A 369 1.81 -31.83 -0.88
C SER A 369 1.46 -30.51 -0.16
N LEU A 370 2.02 -30.19 1.02
CA LEU A 370 1.63 -29.03 1.84
C LEU A 370 1.52 -27.74 1.03
N LEU A 371 2.58 -27.32 0.34
CA LEU A 371 2.56 -26.10 -0.47
C LEU A 371 1.66 -26.21 -1.71
N LYS A 372 1.41 -27.43 -2.21
CA LYS A 372 0.56 -27.68 -3.40
C LYS A 372 -0.93 -27.74 -3.05
N THR A 373 -1.27 -28.00 -1.78
CA THR A 373 -2.64 -28.16 -1.29
C THR A 373 -3.18 -26.91 -0.60
N LEU A 374 -2.47 -25.80 -0.63
CA LEU A 374 -2.96 -24.54 -0.07
C LEU A 374 -4.20 -24.09 -0.87
N PRO A 375 -5.40 -24.00 -0.25
CA PRO A 375 -6.62 -23.50 -0.88
C PRO A 375 -6.51 -21.98 -1.06
N VAL A 376 -5.65 -21.55 -1.98
CA VAL A 376 -5.60 -20.16 -2.40
C VAL A 376 -6.28 -20.08 -3.75
N ASP A 377 -7.27 -19.19 -3.84
CA ASP A 377 -8.01 -18.91 -5.06
C ASP A 377 -7.07 -18.76 -6.27
N GLU A 378 -7.45 -19.36 -7.41
CA GLU A 378 -6.97 -19.06 -8.78
C GLU A 378 -5.48 -18.68 -8.98
N ASN A 379 -4.54 -19.52 -8.54
CA ASN A 379 -3.10 -19.36 -8.87
C ASN A 379 -2.50 -18.01 -8.41
N LEU A 380 -2.91 -17.51 -7.24
CA LEU A 380 -2.41 -16.25 -6.66
C LEU A 380 -1.07 -16.39 -5.93
N ILE A 381 -0.76 -17.58 -5.43
CA ILE A 381 0.53 -17.92 -4.86
C ILE A 381 1.16 -19.07 -5.65
N MET A 382 2.49 -19.12 -5.64
CA MET A 382 3.27 -20.17 -6.27
C MET A 382 4.35 -20.68 -5.32
N PRO A 383 4.52 -22.00 -5.14
CA PRO A 383 5.62 -22.54 -4.35
C PRO A 383 6.97 -22.02 -4.83
N SER A 384 7.76 -21.45 -3.92
CA SER A 384 9.06 -20.86 -4.24
C SER A 384 10.07 -21.96 -4.58
N GLN A 385 10.86 -21.74 -5.63
CA GLN A 385 11.98 -22.64 -6.00
C GLN A 385 13.34 -22.15 -5.46
N GLY A 386 13.34 -20.99 -4.82
CA GLY A 386 14.51 -20.30 -4.31
C GLY A 386 14.09 -18.98 -3.65
N LEU A 387 15.02 -18.35 -2.94
CA LEU A 387 14.77 -17.07 -2.27
C LEU A 387 14.68 -15.91 -3.27
N LEU A 388 15.59 -15.92 -4.24
CA LEU A 388 15.64 -15.08 -5.44
C LEU A 388 16.02 -15.99 -6.63
N PRO A 389 15.86 -15.54 -7.89
CA PRO A 389 16.31 -16.30 -9.05
C PRO A 389 17.78 -16.75 -8.91
N GLY A 390 18.01 -18.07 -8.99
CA GLY A 390 19.34 -18.68 -8.82
C GLY A 390 19.78 -18.92 -7.36
N TRP A 391 18.99 -18.49 -6.37
CA TRP A 391 19.29 -18.71 -4.94
C TRP A 391 18.51 -19.93 -4.45
N THR A 392 18.99 -21.11 -4.81
CA THR A 392 18.28 -22.39 -4.65
C THR A 392 18.15 -22.82 -3.20
N ILE A 393 17.03 -23.46 -2.87
CA ILE A 393 16.81 -24.10 -1.56
C ILE A 393 17.72 -25.34 -1.46
N PRO A 394 18.52 -25.48 -0.39
CA PRO A 394 19.39 -26.65 -0.20
C PRO A 394 18.60 -27.95 -0.06
N GLN A 395 19.22 -29.06 -0.49
CA GLN A 395 18.70 -30.41 -0.30
C GLN A 395 19.63 -31.17 0.65
N TRP A 396 19.04 -31.86 1.62
CA TRP A 396 19.77 -32.68 2.59
C TRP A 396 19.39 -34.16 2.42
N GLN A 397 20.35 -35.05 2.67
CA GLN A 397 20.15 -36.48 2.66
C GLN A 397 19.70 -36.97 4.04
N ASP A 398 19.00 -38.11 4.10
CA ASP A 398 18.64 -38.86 5.31
C ASP A 398 17.84 -38.07 6.38
N VAL A 399 17.08 -37.06 5.95
CA VAL A 399 16.29 -36.20 6.86
C VAL A 399 15.02 -36.88 7.39
N ASP A 400 14.49 -37.87 6.67
CA ASP A 400 13.20 -38.48 6.99
C ASP A 400 13.19 -39.28 8.31
N GLU A 401 14.34 -39.81 8.70
CA GLU A 401 14.48 -40.63 9.91
C GLU A 401 14.62 -39.80 11.20
N THR A 402 14.90 -38.50 11.10
CA THR A 402 15.21 -37.64 12.25
C THR A 402 13.97 -37.37 13.10
N PRO A 403 13.83 -37.84 14.36
CA PRO A 403 12.59 -37.67 15.14
C PRO A 403 12.23 -36.19 15.37
N LEU A 404 10.97 -35.82 15.10
CA LEU A 404 10.47 -34.48 15.34
C LEU A 404 10.33 -34.19 16.85
N PRO A 405 10.46 -32.92 17.29
CA PRO A 405 10.14 -32.51 18.65
C PRO A 405 8.69 -32.85 19.02
N LYS A 406 8.42 -33.11 20.29
CA LYS A 406 7.05 -33.41 20.76
C LYS A 406 6.13 -32.20 20.69
N LYS A 407 6.67 -30.99 20.91
CA LYS A 407 5.92 -29.74 20.93
C LYS A 407 6.72 -28.63 20.26
N LEU A 408 6.05 -27.81 19.48
CA LEU A 408 6.59 -26.61 18.85
C LEU A 408 5.57 -25.46 18.92
N THR A 409 6.07 -24.23 18.86
CA THR A 409 5.26 -23.03 18.78
C THR A 409 5.57 -22.27 17.50
N LEU A 410 4.54 -21.92 16.73
CA LEU A 410 4.64 -21.10 15.52
C LEU A 410 3.93 -19.77 15.72
N ALA A 411 4.71 -18.68 15.68
CA ALA A 411 4.16 -17.34 15.53
C ALA A 411 4.03 -16.98 14.05
N TYR A 412 2.92 -16.38 13.65
CA TYR A 412 2.74 -15.91 12.28
C TYR A 412 1.91 -14.64 12.22
N HIS A 413 2.10 -13.84 11.19
CA HIS A 413 1.32 -12.61 10.95
C HIS A 413 0.63 -12.63 9.59
N LEU A 414 0.01 -11.52 9.18
CA LEU A 414 -0.64 -11.40 7.87
C LEU A 414 0.37 -11.64 6.73
N PRO A 415 -0.07 -12.13 5.55
CA PRO A 415 -1.46 -12.21 5.11
C PRO A 415 -2.14 -13.55 5.41
N VAL A 416 -3.41 -13.68 5.00
CA VAL A 416 -4.30 -14.80 5.35
C VAL A 416 -3.80 -16.15 4.82
N GLU A 417 -3.02 -16.15 3.74
CA GLU A 417 -2.40 -17.35 3.18
C GLU A 417 -1.47 -18.03 4.18
N LEU A 418 -0.82 -17.25 5.07
CA LEU A 418 0.01 -17.79 6.16
C LEU A 418 -0.81 -18.47 7.24
N HIS A 419 -2.05 -18.01 7.51
CA HIS A 419 -2.96 -18.69 8.43
C HIS A 419 -3.30 -20.09 7.92
N THR A 420 -3.66 -20.19 6.64
CA THR A 420 -3.95 -21.47 5.99
C THR A 420 -2.75 -22.40 6.02
N MET A 421 -1.55 -21.89 5.73
CA MET A 421 -0.31 -22.66 5.80
C MET A 421 0.00 -23.14 7.23
N ALA A 422 -0.15 -22.27 8.23
CA ALA A 422 0.07 -22.61 9.63
C ALA A 422 -0.88 -23.71 10.12
N GLU A 423 -2.15 -23.65 9.74
CA GLU A 423 -3.14 -24.68 10.05
C GLU A 423 -2.82 -26.00 9.36
N GLN A 424 -2.49 -26.00 8.06
CA GLN A 424 -2.11 -27.23 7.36
C GLN A 424 -0.86 -27.88 7.97
N LEU A 425 0.15 -27.07 8.32
CA LEU A 425 1.35 -27.55 9.00
C LEU A 425 1.02 -28.16 10.37
N ARG A 426 0.14 -27.52 11.15
CA ARG A 426 -0.32 -28.06 12.44
C ARG A 426 -0.96 -29.43 12.30
N HIS A 427 -1.89 -29.60 11.36
CA HIS A 427 -2.55 -30.88 11.12
C HIS A 427 -1.55 -31.94 10.68
N TYR A 428 -0.65 -31.61 9.76
CA TYR A 428 0.34 -32.54 9.25
C TYR A 428 1.33 -32.98 10.35
N LEU A 429 1.87 -32.05 11.13
CA LEU A 429 2.79 -32.36 12.23
C LEU A 429 2.14 -33.21 13.34
N ALA A 430 0.84 -33.02 13.59
CA ALA A 430 0.10 -33.87 14.53
C ALA A 430 0.08 -35.35 14.09
N THR A 431 -0.02 -35.63 12.79
CA THR A 431 0.07 -37.01 12.27
C THR A 431 1.42 -37.67 12.50
N LEU A 432 2.48 -36.85 12.67
CA LEU A 432 3.83 -37.28 12.98
C LEU A 432 4.16 -37.24 14.48
N GLY A 433 3.15 -36.99 15.32
CA GLY A 433 3.31 -36.96 16.78
C GLY A 433 3.99 -35.69 17.33
N CYS A 434 3.95 -34.59 16.59
CA CYS A 434 4.42 -33.27 16.98
C CYS A 434 3.24 -32.30 17.16
N GLU A 435 3.04 -31.79 18.37
CA GLU A 435 2.00 -30.80 18.67
C GLU A 435 2.49 -29.39 18.30
N LEU A 436 1.82 -28.74 17.33
CA LEU A 436 2.14 -27.36 16.94
C LEU A 436 1.12 -26.37 17.53
N THR A 437 1.58 -25.50 18.43
CA THR A 437 0.80 -24.38 18.96
C THR A 437 0.92 -23.17 18.03
N LEU A 438 -0.21 -22.63 17.59
CA LEU A 438 -0.26 -21.48 16.68
C LEU A 438 -0.52 -20.18 17.45
N ILE A 439 0.26 -19.14 17.15
CA ILE A 439 0.10 -17.80 17.71
C ILE A 439 -0.03 -16.79 16.58
N PHE A 440 -1.24 -16.29 16.37
CA PHE A 440 -1.51 -15.27 15.37
C PHE A 440 -1.17 -13.87 15.90
N HIS A 441 -0.38 -13.13 15.14
CA HIS A 441 -0.10 -11.71 15.34
C HIS A 441 -0.85 -10.90 14.26
N ASN A 442 -1.88 -10.17 14.66
CA ASN A 442 -2.69 -9.38 13.74
C ASN A 442 -2.01 -8.07 13.31
N ALA A 443 -0.91 -8.18 12.58
CA ALA A 443 -0.20 -7.07 11.96
C ALA A 443 0.42 -7.53 10.63
N LYS A 444 0.96 -6.57 9.87
CA LYS A 444 1.66 -6.83 8.58
C LYS A 444 3.18 -6.97 8.76
N ASN A 445 3.68 -6.84 9.98
CA ASN A 445 5.10 -6.98 10.33
C ASN A 445 5.21 -7.48 11.78
N TRP A 446 6.43 -7.52 12.31
CA TRP A 446 6.73 -8.05 13.64
C TRP A 446 6.76 -7.00 14.77
N ASP A 447 6.46 -5.74 14.46
CA ASP A 447 6.53 -4.68 15.47
C ASP A 447 5.54 -4.94 16.60
N ASN A 448 6.01 -4.78 17.84
CA ASN A 448 5.21 -5.01 19.05
C ASN A 448 4.65 -6.44 19.18
N CYS A 449 5.36 -7.45 18.65
CA CYS A 449 4.99 -8.87 18.80
C CYS A 449 5.73 -9.57 19.96
N PRO A 450 5.14 -9.66 21.17
CA PRO A 450 5.79 -10.34 22.31
C PRO A 450 5.97 -11.85 22.09
N ALA A 451 5.18 -12.45 21.19
CA ALA A 451 5.22 -13.87 20.90
C ALA A 451 6.54 -14.33 20.26
N LEU A 452 7.33 -13.42 19.67
CA LEU A 452 8.62 -13.75 19.06
C LEU A 452 9.62 -14.35 20.06
N ALA A 453 9.59 -13.93 21.32
CA ALA A 453 10.53 -14.43 22.33
C ALA A 453 10.31 -15.92 22.65
N GLN A 454 9.07 -16.39 22.54
CA GLN A 454 8.63 -17.73 22.95
C GLN A 454 8.39 -18.69 21.79
N ALA A 455 8.36 -18.20 20.55
CA ALA A 455 8.12 -19.03 19.37
C ALA A 455 9.39 -19.79 18.95
N ASP A 456 9.19 -21.04 18.50
CA ASP A 456 10.23 -21.88 17.93
C ASP A 456 10.34 -21.65 16.41
N LEU A 457 9.21 -21.30 15.78
CA LEU A 457 9.06 -21.03 14.37
C LEU A 457 8.39 -19.67 14.17
N MET A 458 8.80 -18.92 13.14
CA MET A 458 8.18 -17.65 12.77
C MET A 458 7.87 -17.63 11.29
N MET A 459 6.63 -17.32 10.92
CA MET A 459 6.17 -17.29 9.53
C MET A 459 5.63 -15.92 9.19
N GLY A 460 6.16 -15.32 8.13
CA GLY A 460 5.83 -13.95 7.72
C GLY A 460 5.98 -13.79 6.21
N ASP A 461 5.76 -12.57 5.73
CA ASP A 461 6.00 -12.19 4.35
C ASP A 461 7.09 -11.14 4.23
N ARG A 462 7.76 -11.13 3.09
CA ARG A 462 8.73 -10.11 2.75
C ARG A 462 8.45 -9.54 1.37
N LEU A 463 8.14 -8.26 1.33
CA LEU A 463 8.09 -7.48 0.11
C LEU A 463 9.51 -7.24 -0.40
N ILE A 464 9.72 -7.51 -1.68
CA ILE A 464 10.96 -7.21 -2.40
C ILE A 464 10.69 -6.10 -3.41
N GLY A 465 11.46 -5.02 -3.29
CA GLY A 465 11.34 -3.82 -4.12
C GLY A 465 12.22 -3.88 -5.37
N GLU A 466 12.63 -2.70 -5.82
CA GLU A 466 13.35 -2.43 -7.07
C GLU A 466 14.80 -2.94 -7.04
N ALA A 467 15.41 -3.02 -5.84
CA ALA A 467 16.73 -3.58 -5.62
C ALA A 467 16.63 -4.80 -4.68
N PRO A 468 16.50 -6.03 -5.23
CA PRO A 468 16.22 -7.22 -4.44
C PRO A 468 17.28 -7.54 -3.37
N GLU A 469 18.55 -7.55 -3.76
CA GLU A 469 19.66 -7.85 -2.86
C GLU A 469 19.80 -6.81 -1.76
N TYR A 470 19.71 -5.52 -2.13
CA TYR A 470 19.70 -4.46 -1.12
C TYR A 470 18.52 -4.58 -0.15
N THR A 471 17.32 -4.93 -0.66
CA THR A 471 16.14 -5.15 0.18
C THR A 471 16.38 -6.27 1.20
N LEU A 472 17.08 -7.33 0.80
CA LEU A 472 17.46 -8.44 1.67
C LEU A 472 18.57 -8.06 2.68
N GLU A 473 19.55 -7.25 2.30
CA GLU A 473 20.55 -6.68 3.23
C GLU A 473 19.87 -5.84 4.31
N GLN A 474 18.99 -4.93 3.89
CA GLN A 474 18.20 -4.09 4.78
C GLN A 474 17.34 -4.93 5.72
N TRP A 475 16.75 -6.02 5.20
CA TRP A 475 15.94 -6.93 6.01
C TRP A 475 16.75 -7.59 7.12
N LEU A 476 17.93 -8.16 6.83
CA LEU A 476 18.84 -8.74 7.83
C LEU A 476 19.32 -7.71 8.88
N ARG A 477 19.48 -6.45 8.47
CA ARG A 477 19.99 -5.39 9.33
C ARG A 477 18.94 -4.80 10.28
N CYS A 478 17.73 -4.56 9.78
CA CYS A 478 16.76 -3.72 10.47
C CYS A 478 15.57 -4.47 11.09
N ASP A 479 15.21 -5.64 10.56
CA ASP A 479 14.00 -6.35 10.99
C ASP A 479 14.14 -6.94 12.39
N GLN A 480 13.08 -6.84 13.18
CA GLN A 480 13.08 -7.27 14.58
C GLN A 480 13.12 -8.80 14.72
N ILE A 481 12.82 -9.55 13.66
CA ILE A 481 12.78 -11.02 13.72
C ILE A 481 14.15 -11.66 14.03
N TRP A 482 15.24 -11.10 13.50
CA TRP A 482 16.57 -11.74 13.51
C TRP A 482 17.16 -12.00 14.90
N PRO A 483 17.13 -11.08 15.88
CA PRO A 483 17.58 -11.36 17.25
C PRO A 483 16.69 -12.38 18.00
N HIS A 484 15.51 -12.74 17.47
CA HIS A 484 14.67 -13.79 18.04
C HIS A 484 14.91 -15.16 17.40
N VAL A 485 15.34 -15.19 16.13
CA VAL A 485 15.68 -16.40 15.37
C VAL A 485 17.10 -16.87 15.68
N LEU A 486 18.05 -15.94 15.75
CA LEU A 486 19.45 -16.19 16.04
C LEU A 486 19.75 -15.91 17.51
N ASP A 487 20.61 -16.72 18.13
CA ASP A 487 21.14 -16.39 19.45
C ASP A 487 22.07 -15.16 19.39
N ALA A 488 22.41 -14.61 20.55
CA ALA A 488 23.20 -13.37 20.59
C ALA A 488 24.55 -13.50 19.86
N PRO A 489 25.34 -14.59 20.02
CA PRO A 489 26.57 -14.79 19.25
C PRO A 489 26.35 -14.84 17.74
N ALA A 490 25.37 -15.62 17.26
CA ALA A 490 25.10 -15.75 15.83
C ALA A 490 24.57 -14.45 15.23
N PHE A 491 23.73 -13.71 15.96
CA PHE A 491 23.23 -12.42 15.52
C PHE A 491 24.36 -11.37 15.46
N SER A 492 25.25 -11.33 16.46
CA SER A 492 26.44 -10.46 16.41
C SER A 492 27.37 -10.82 15.25
N HIS A 493 27.55 -12.11 14.96
CA HIS A 493 28.31 -12.56 13.80
C HIS A 493 27.67 -12.09 12.49
N LEU A 494 26.35 -12.26 12.34
CA LEU A 494 25.61 -11.76 11.17
C LEU A 494 25.81 -10.25 10.98
N GLN A 495 25.66 -9.44 12.02
CA GLN A 495 25.87 -7.99 11.92
C GLN A 495 27.31 -7.64 11.50
N ALA A 496 28.32 -8.32 12.05
CA ALA A 496 29.71 -8.13 11.66
C ALA A 496 29.96 -8.54 10.19
N THR A 497 29.33 -9.61 9.72
CA THR A 497 29.38 -10.01 8.30
C THR A 497 28.76 -8.93 7.42
N LEU A 498 27.58 -8.40 7.75
CA LEU A 498 26.93 -7.35 6.98
C LEU A 498 27.77 -6.06 6.94
N ASP A 499 28.44 -5.71 8.05
CA ASP A 499 29.40 -4.59 8.09
C ASP A 499 30.60 -4.82 7.15
N ALA A 500 31.13 -6.06 7.10
CA ALA A 500 32.21 -6.42 6.18
C ALA A 500 31.77 -6.41 4.70
N LEU A 501 30.52 -6.77 4.40
CA LEU A 501 29.96 -6.66 3.06
C LEU A 501 29.80 -5.20 2.63
N GLN A 502 29.29 -4.37 3.53
CA GLN A 502 29.00 -2.97 3.28
C GLN A 502 30.24 -2.17 2.83
N ILE A 503 31.42 -2.49 3.37
CA ILE A 503 32.67 -1.79 3.02
C ILE A 503 33.31 -2.26 1.70
N GLN A 504 32.73 -3.25 1.01
CA GLN A 504 33.27 -3.72 -0.27
C GLN A 504 32.87 -2.76 -1.40
N PRO A 505 33.82 -2.09 -2.08
CA PRO A 505 33.51 -1.14 -3.16
C PRO A 505 32.93 -1.84 -4.40
N ASN A 506 33.48 -3.01 -4.74
CA ASN A 506 33.01 -3.77 -5.89
C ASN A 506 31.63 -4.34 -5.61
N GLU A 507 30.66 -3.90 -6.39
CA GLU A 507 29.27 -4.28 -6.20
C GLU A 507 28.97 -5.75 -6.52
N LYS A 508 29.67 -6.34 -7.50
CA LYS A 508 29.48 -7.77 -7.84
C LYS A 508 29.94 -8.66 -6.70
N ASP A 509 31.11 -8.35 -6.13
CA ASP A 509 31.67 -9.09 -4.99
C ASP A 509 30.76 -8.94 -3.76
N ARG A 510 30.29 -7.72 -3.50
CA ARG A 510 29.37 -7.42 -2.41
C ARG A 510 28.05 -8.21 -2.52
N ARG A 511 27.47 -8.29 -3.73
CA ARG A 511 26.24 -9.07 -4.00
C ARG A 511 26.48 -10.58 -3.88
N ALA A 512 27.58 -11.10 -4.42
CA ALA A 512 27.93 -12.51 -4.33
C ALA A 512 28.14 -12.94 -2.86
N ALA A 513 28.78 -12.09 -2.07
CA ALA A 513 29.01 -12.37 -0.67
C ALA A 513 27.70 -12.26 0.17
N LEU A 514 26.77 -11.37 -0.18
CA LEU A 514 25.42 -11.38 0.40
C LEU A 514 24.63 -12.65 0.04
N GLN A 515 24.73 -13.10 -1.21
CA GLN A 515 24.13 -14.37 -1.64
C GLN A 515 24.66 -15.53 -0.79
N GLN A 516 25.96 -15.55 -0.47
CA GLN A 516 26.55 -16.56 0.40
C GLN A 516 26.00 -16.50 1.83
N VAL A 517 25.72 -15.32 2.38
CA VAL A 517 25.07 -15.17 3.70
C VAL A 517 23.71 -15.87 3.70
N PHE A 518 22.88 -15.63 2.69
CA PHE A 518 21.57 -16.29 2.58
C PHE A 518 21.67 -17.79 2.28
N ALA A 519 22.65 -18.20 1.47
CA ALA A 519 22.93 -19.62 1.25
C ALA A 519 23.24 -20.33 2.57
N ASN A 520 24.06 -19.72 3.44
CA ASN A 520 24.37 -20.26 4.77
C ASN A 520 23.14 -20.28 5.69
N LEU A 521 22.32 -19.21 5.69
CA LEU A 521 21.08 -19.17 6.47
C LEU A 521 20.10 -20.26 6.04
N MET A 522 19.99 -20.53 4.74
CA MET A 522 19.15 -21.61 4.21
C MET A 522 19.74 -22.99 4.49
N ASP A 523 21.05 -23.20 4.32
CA ASP A 523 21.70 -24.51 4.55
C ASP A 523 21.65 -24.94 6.02
N ASP A 524 21.79 -23.99 6.94
CA ASP A 524 21.62 -24.24 8.37
C ASP A 524 20.14 -24.35 8.77
N ALA A 525 19.19 -24.33 7.82
CA ALA A 525 17.75 -24.34 8.08
C ALA A 525 17.28 -23.22 9.03
N THR A 526 17.90 -22.04 8.93
CA THR A 526 17.45 -20.82 9.65
C THR A 526 16.25 -20.19 8.96
N LEU A 527 16.25 -20.22 7.63
CA LEU A 527 15.31 -19.53 6.75
C LEU A 527 14.95 -20.45 5.58
N THR A 528 13.69 -20.46 5.19
CA THR A 528 13.27 -21.02 3.90
C THR A 528 12.14 -20.18 3.30
N PRO A 529 12.16 -19.89 1.98
CA PRO A 529 11.00 -19.33 1.31
C PRO A 529 9.89 -20.40 1.21
N LEU A 530 8.63 -19.97 1.22
CA LEU A 530 7.47 -20.83 1.13
C LEU A 530 6.80 -20.69 -0.24
N PHE A 531 6.32 -19.48 -0.54
CA PHE A 531 5.64 -19.18 -1.79
C PHE A 531 5.78 -17.70 -2.17
N ASN A 532 5.79 -17.44 -3.48
CA ASN A 532 5.76 -16.12 -4.07
C ASN A 532 4.32 -15.72 -4.43
N TYR A 533 4.07 -14.43 -4.52
CA TYR A 533 2.82 -13.90 -5.05
C TYR A 533 2.85 -13.82 -6.58
N HIS A 534 1.73 -14.10 -7.23
CA HIS A 534 1.53 -13.82 -8.64
C HIS A 534 0.74 -12.53 -8.77
N TYR A 535 1.44 -11.44 -9.08
CA TYR A 535 0.81 -10.15 -9.28
C TYR A 535 0.12 -10.07 -10.63
N ARG A 536 -1.09 -9.51 -10.65
CA ARG A 536 -1.84 -9.26 -11.87
C ARG A 536 -2.45 -7.87 -11.83
N ILE A 537 -2.26 -7.13 -12.92
CA ILE A 537 -2.96 -5.86 -13.14
C ILE A 537 -3.87 -6.04 -14.35
N SER A 538 -5.13 -5.74 -14.11
CA SER A 538 -6.17 -5.75 -15.11
C SER A 538 -6.67 -4.32 -15.25
N ALA A 539 -6.73 -3.80 -16.46
CA ALA A 539 -7.27 -2.47 -16.74
C ALA A 539 -8.22 -2.53 -17.95
N PRO A 540 -9.23 -1.65 -18.01
CA PRO A 540 -10.18 -1.65 -19.11
C PRO A 540 -9.52 -1.03 -20.35
N PRO A 541 -10.09 -1.24 -21.55
CA PRO A 541 -9.68 -0.52 -22.74
C PRO A 541 -9.72 1.01 -22.47
N GLY A 542 -8.59 1.69 -22.64
CA GLY A 542 -8.48 3.14 -22.44
C GLY A 542 -7.61 3.61 -21.27
N VAL A 543 -7.08 2.72 -20.43
CA VAL A 543 -5.96 3.05 -19.52
C VAL A 543 -4.67 2.46 -20.08
N ASN A 544 -3.76 3.33 -20.51
CA ASN A 544 -2.50 2.95 -21.15
C ASN A 544 -1.32 3.22 -20.22
N GLY A 545 -0.12 2.72 -20.57
CA GLY A 545 1.09 2.92 -19.77
C GLY A 545 1.12 2.11 -18.46
N VAL A 546 0.27 1.08 -18.34
CA VAL A 546 0.18 0.24 -17.14
C VAL A 546 1.27 -0.82 -17.16
N ARG A 547 2.42 -0.54 -16.53
CA ARG A 547 3.54 -1.48 -16.35
C ARG A 547 3.65 -1.92 -14.90
N LEU A 548 3.65 -3.22 -14.65
CA LEU A 548 3.85 -3.78 -13.31
C LEU A 548 5.23 -3.42 -12.74
N THR A 549 5.24 -2.93 -11.51
CA THR A 549 6.44 -2.68 -10.71
C THR A 549 6.77 -3.89 -9.83
N PRO A 550 8.01 -4.03 -9.34
CA PRO A 550 8.40 -5.13 -8.44
C PRO A 550 7.53 -5.26 -7.19
N ARG A 551 6.90 -4.15 -6.73
CA ARG A 551 5.99 -4.10 -5.59
C ARG A 551 4.53 -4.44 -5.93
N GLY A 552 4.25 -4.90 -7.13
CA GLY A 552 2.90 -5.33 -7.53
C GLY A 552 1.92 -4.19 -7.80
N TRP A 553 2.43 -2.99 -8.06
CA TRP A 553 1.66 -1.80 -8.49
C TRP A 553 1.99 -1.45 -9.93
N PHE A 554 1.42 -0.39 -10.49
CA PHE A 554 1.90 0.19 -11.75
C PHE A 554 2.51 1.56 -11.55
N GLU A 555 3.29 2.00 -12.52
CA GLU A 555 3.91 3.31 -12.52
C GLU A 555 2.88 4.41 -12.84
N PHE A 556 2.50 5.18 -11.83
CA PHE A 556 1.46 6.21 -11.96
C PHE A 556 1.86 7.36 -12.88
N SER A 557 3.16 7.68 -12.94
CA SER A 557 3.65 8.76 -13.80
C SER A 557 3.62 8.42 -15.30
N GLU A 558 3.59 7.14 -15.66
CA GLU A 558 3.52 6.67 -17.05
C GLU A 558 2.11 6.37 -17.52
N ALA A 559 1.18 6.13 -16.59
CA ALA A 559 -0.21 5.84 -16.93
C ALA A 559 -0.87 7.04 -17.64
N TRP A 560 -1.70 6.80 -18.65
CA TRP A 560 -2.39 7.86 -19.40
C TRP A 560 -3.72 7.40 -20.00
N LEU A 561 -4.57 8.38 -20.34
CA LEU A 561 -5.88 8.18 -20.94
C LEU A 561 -5.91 8.79 -22.35
N PRO A 562 -6.41 8.08 -23.38
CA PRO A 562 -6.63 8.66 -24.69
C PRO A 562 -7.72 9.73 -24.59
N PRO A 563 -7.72 10.73 -25.49
CA PRO A 563 -8.78 11.73 -25.52
C PRO A 563 -10.15 11.05 -25.71
N PRO A 564 -11.23 11.66 -25.19
CA PRO A 564 -12.57 11.14 -25.40
C PRO A 564 -12.87 11.05 -26.90
N SER A 565 -13.53 9.95 -27.31
CA SER A 565 -13.96 9.80 -28.71
C SER A 565 -14.96 10.92 -29.07
N PRO A 566 -14.83 11.53 -30.26
CA PRO A 566 -15.65 12.67 -30.67
C PRO A 566 -17.13 12.34 -30.87
#